data_AF-A0A448I862-F1
#
_entry.id   AF-A0A448I862-F1
#
_cell.length_a   1.000
_cell.length_b   1.000
_cell.length_c   1.000
_cell.angle_alpha   90.00
_cell.angle_beta   90.00
_cell.angle_gamma   90.00
#
_symmetry.space_group_name_H-M   'P 1'
#
loop_
_entity.id
_entity.type
_entity.pdbx_description
1 polymer ?
#
loop_
_entity_poly.entity_id
_entity_poly.type
_entity_poly.pdbx_seq_one_letter_code
_entity_poly.pdbx_strand_id
1 'polypeptide(L)'
;MTNNEIPSEAIIVGDDGLPIGHVNFDQLTSDATLLMYAMAATAGDDDATDEVAIKWSGTHDPDYFGYLAASALSLMTRCILAPTLDAAAAAGVDLRPGLKRASADAHRNLGGK
;
A
#
# COMPACT_ATOMS: atom_id res chain seq x y z
N MET A 1 11.67 18.11 22.97
CA MET A 1 11.34 17.08 21.96
C MET A 1 10.31 17.70 21.06
N THR A 2 10.66 18.05 19.82
CA THR A 2 9.69 18.59 18.86
C THR A 2 8.73 17.47 18.49
N ASN A 3 7.46 17.61 18.88
CA ASN A 3 6.36 16.82 18.37
C ASN A 3 6.37 17.02 16.84
N ASN A 4 6.93 16.07 16.10
CA ASN A 4 6.88 16.09 14.65
C ASN A 4 5.49 15.60 14.24
N GLU A 5 4.47 16.42 14.51
CA GLU A 5 3.12 16.20 14.03
C GLU A 5 3.16 16.19 12.50
N ILE A 6 2.65 15.10 11.92
CA ILE A 6 2.51 14.99 10.47
C ILE A 6 1.56 16.13 10.06
N PRO A 7 1.95 16.99 9.10
CA PRO A 7 1.06 18.04 8.61
C PRO A 7 -0.29 17.46 8.17
N SER A 8 -1.39 18.17 8.39
CA SER A 8 -2.72 17.72 7.94
C SER A 8 -2.82 17.70 6.41
N GLU A 9 -2.07 18.57 5.75
CA GLU A 9 -2.05 18.70 4.29
C GLU A 9 -0.64 18.99 3.77
N ALA A 10 -0.37 18.62 2.53
CA ALA A 10 0.86 18.95 1.80
C ALA A 10 0.57 19.33 0.36
N ILE A 11 1.39 20.22 -0.19
CA ILE A 11 1.46 20.47 -1.64
C ILE A 11 2.62 19.64 -2.17
N ILE A 12 2.34 18.84 -3.20
CA ILE A 12 3.36 18.09 -3.93
C ILE A 12 3.92 19.01 -5.00
N VAL A 13 5.24 19.10 -5.04
CA VAL A 13 5.97 19.97 -5.96
C VAL A 13 6.75 19.09 -6.93
N GLY A 14 6.67 19.40 -8.22
CA GLY A 14 7.42 18.73 -9.27
C GLY A 14 8.89 19.14 -9.29
N ASP A 15 9.68 18.49 -10.15
CA ASP A 15 11.12 18.74 -10.27
C ASP A 15 11.46 20.17 -10.74
N ASP A 16 10.49 20.87 -11.35
CA ASP A 16 10.59 22.25 -11.80
C ASP A 16 10.23 23.28 -10.69
N GLY A 17 9.87 22.80 -9.50
CA GLY A 17 9.44 23.65 -8.39
C GLY A 17 7.98 24.10 -8.46
N LEU A 18 7.19 23.62 -9.43
CA LEU A 18 5.77 23.96 -9.55
C LEU A 18 4.88 22.97 -8.78
N PRO A 19 3.77 23.43 -8.18
CA PRO A 19 2.79 22.53 -7.58
C PRO A 19 2.19 21.59 -8.62
N ILE A 20 2.29 20.28 -8.38
CA ILE A 20 1.67 19.24 -9.20
C ILE A 20 0.48 18.59 -8.50
N GLY A 21 0.39 18.69 -7.17
CA GLY A 21 -0.72 18.09 -6.44
C GLY A 21 -0.92 18.65 -5.04
N HIS A 22 -2.04 18.27 -4.45
CA HIS A 22 -2.39 18.55 -3.06
C HIS A 22 -2.84 17.25 -2.40
N VAL A 23 -2.32 16.99 -1.21
CA VAL A 23 -2.63 15.80 -0.42
C VAL A 23 -3.19 16.25 0.92
N ASN A 24 -4.42 15.82 1.21
CA ASN A 24 -4.97 15.83 2.55
C ASN A 24 -4.69 14.47 3.20
N PHE A 25 -3.92 14.44 4.29
CA PHE A 25 -3.44 13.20 4.89
C PHE A 25 -4.53 12.43 5.65
N ASP A 26 -5.54 13.12 6.16
CA ASP A 26 -6.69 12.47 6.82
C ASP A 26 -7.55 11.74 5.77
N GLN A 27 -7.79 12.39 4.63
CA GLN A 27 -8.48 11.78 3.50
C GLN A 27 -7.66 10.62 2.94
N LEU A 28 -6.36 10.82 2.71
CA LEU A 28 -5.44 9.76 2.26
C LEU A 28 -5.47 8.53 3.15
N THR A 29 -5.44 8.73 4.46
CA THR A 29 -5.47 7.62 5.42
C THR A 29 -6.80 6.86 5.37
N SER A 30 -7.91 7.60 5.23
CA SER A 30 -9.25 7.02 5.11
C SER A 30 -9.39 6.20 3.83
N ASP A 31 -9.03 6.79 2.69
CA ASP A 31 -9.09 6.14 1.39
C ASP A 31 -8.15 4.93 1.31
N ALA A 32 -6.94 5.05 1.86
CA ALA A 32 -5.98 3.95 1.90
C ALA A 32 -6.51 2.77 2.72
N THR A 33 -7.21 3.04 3.81
CA THR A 33 -7.84 2.00 4.63
C THR A 33 -8.96 1.30 3.86
N LEU A 34 -9.80 2.06 3.15
CA LEU A 34 -10.88 1.50 2.33
C LEU A 34 -10.36 0.68 1.15
N LEU A 35 -9.36 1.20 0.42
CA LEU A 35 -8.71 0.49 -0.66
C LEU A 35 -8.03 -0.79 -0.15
N MET A 36 -7.30 -0.72 0.97
CA MET A 36 -6.69 -1.90 1.60
C MET A 36 -7.73 -3.00 1.86
N TYR A 37 -8.85 -2.67 2.51
CA TYR A 37 -9.87 -3.68 2.81
C TYR A 37 -10.57 -4.21 1.57
N ALA A 38 -10.82 -3.35 0.56
CA ALA A 38 -11.42 -3.79 -0.70
C ALA A 38 -10.53 -4.82 -1.40
N MET A 39 -9.23 -4.53 -1.52
CA MET A 39 -8.25 -5.44 -2.12
C MET A 39 -8.06 -6.72 -1.29
N ALA A 40 -8.10 -6.62 0.05
CA ALA A 40 -7.98 -7.78 0.93
C ALA A 40 -9.19 -8.71 0.80
N ALA A 41 -10.38 -8.14 0.66
CA ALA A 41 -11.63 -8.90 0.56
C ALA A 41 -11.75 -9.71 -0.74
N THR A 42 -11.13 -9.23 -1.82
CA THR A 42 -11.10 -9.91 -3.13
C THR A 42 -9.87 -10.80 -3.31
N ALA A 43 -8.99 -10.90 -2.31
CA ALA A 43 -7.75 -11.66 -2.43
C ALA A 43 -8.00 -13.13 -2.81
N GLY A 44 -7.39 -13.58 -3.91
CA GLY A 44 -7.60 -14.92 -4.50
C GLY A 44 -8.63 -14.96 -5.63
N ASP A 45 -9.28 -13.84 -5.93
CA ASP A 45 -10.11 -13.61 -7.10
C ASP A 45 -9.49 -12.43 -7.89
N ASP A 46 -8.73 -12.78 -8.93
CA ASP A 46 -7.95 -11.80 -9.70
C ASP A 46 -8.87 -10.82 -10.45
N ASP A 47 -9.98 -11.30 -11.03
CA ASP A 47 -10.95 -10.46 -11.75
C ASP A 47 -11.61 -9.45 -10.80
N ALA A 48 -12.06 -9.90 -9.62
CA ALA A 48 -12.63 -9.00 -8.63
C ALA A 48 -11.61 -7.99 -8.08
N THR A 49 -10.34 -8.40 -7.95
CA THR A 49 -9.25 -7.50 -7.52
C THR A 49 -8.94 -6.45 -8.58
N ASP A 50 -8.96 -6.81 -9.86
CA ASP A 50 -8.80 -5.88 -10.97
C ASP A 50 -9.96 -4.88 -11.03
N GLU A 51 -11.20 -5.30 -10.80
CA GLU A 51 -12.35 -4.40 -10.72
C GLU A 51 -12.18 -3.34 -9.61
N VAL A 52 -11.67 -3.74 -8.44
CA VAL A 52 -11.32 -2.79 -7.36
C VAL A 52 -10.25 -1.82 -7.84
N ALA A 53 -9.15 -2.30 -8.43
CA ALA A 53 -8.07 -1.44 -8.90
C ALA A 53 -8.53 -0.45 -9.99
N ILE A 54 -9.35 -0.91 -10.94
CA ILE A 54 -9.92 -0.07 -12.02
C ILE A 54 -10.82 1.00 -11.42
N LYS A 55 -11.71 0.62 -10.48
CA LYS A 55 -12.60 1.58 -9.82
C LYS A 55 -11.80 2.66 -9.10
N TRP A 56 -10.83 2.28 -8.28
CA TRP A 56 -10.10 3.24 -7.44
C TRP A 56 -9.14 4.12 -8.24
N SER A 57 -8.47 3.58 -9.26
CA SER A 57 -7.63 4.38 -10.16
C SER A 57 -8.44 5.31 -11.07
N GLY A 58 -9.66 4.92 -11.45
CA GLY A 58 -10.56 5.73 -12.28
C GLY A 58 -11.26 6.87 -11.53
N THR A 59 -11.35 6.83 -10.20
CA THR A 59 -12.04 7.86 -9.39
C THR A 59 -11.12 8.86 -8.71
N HIS A 60 -9.79 8.68 -8.82
CA HIS A 60 -8.82 9.54 -8.16
C HIS A 60 -7.87 10.17 -9.18
N ASP A 61 -7.34 11.33 -8.83
CA ASP A 61 -6.25 11.93 -9.58
C ASP A 61 -5.03 11.01 -9.60
N PRO A 62 -4.32 10.84 -10.75
CA PRO A 62 -3.18 9.93 -10.84
C PRO A 62 -2.04 10.23 -9.85
N ASP A 63 -1.75 11.50 -9.58
CA ASP A 63 -0.67 11.88 -8.67
C ASP A 63 -1.06 11.54 -7.23
N TYR A 64 -2.31 11.82 -6.86
CA TYR A 64 -2.88 11.40 -5.58
C TYR A 64 -2.92 9.86 -5.44
N PHE A 65 -3.33 9.16 -6.50
CA PHE A 65 -3.50 7.71 -6.50
C PHE A 65 -2.19 6.97 -6.19
N GLY A 66 -1.05 7.49 -6.64
CA GLY A 66 0.27 6.93 -6.30
C GLY A 66 0.51 6.90 -4.78
N TYR A 67 0.22 8.01 -4.08
CA TYR A 67 0.33 8.09 -2.62
C TYR A 67 -0.71 7.21 -1.91
N LEU A 68 -1.92 7.14 -2.45
CA LEU A 68 -3.00 6.30 -1.96
C LEU A 68 -2.62 4.82 -2.02
N ALA A 69 -2.15 4.35 -3.18
CA ALA A 69 -1.73 2.97 -3.39
C ALA A 69 -0.56 2.59 -2.47
N ALA A 70 0.45 3.46 -2.33
CA ALA A 70 1.57 3.23 -1.44
C ALA A 70 1.13 3.13 0.04
N SER A 71 0.24 4.03 0.46
CA SER A 71 -0.35 4.01 1.81
C SER A 71 -1.15 2.74 2.06
N ALA A 72 -2.03 2.35 1.12
CA ALA A 72 -2.83 1.14 1.21
C ALA A 72 -1.96 -0.13 1.28
N LEU A 73 -0.87 -0.19 0.52
CA LEU A 73 0.09 -1.31 0.57
C LEU A 73 0.82 -1.39 1.92
N SER A 74 1.23 -0.25 2.48
CA SER A 74 1.83 -0.19 3.81
C SER A 74 0.85 -0.67 4.89
N LEU A 75 -0.41 -0.24 4.81
CA LEU A 75 -1.47 -0.69 5.71
C LEU A 75 -1.77 -2.18 5.53
N MET A 76 -1.91 -2.68 4.29
CA MET A 76 -2.10 -4.11 3.99
C MET A 76 -1.03 -4.96 4.66
N THR A 77 0.24 -4.55 4.53
CA THR A 77 1.37 -5.29 5.09
C THR A 77 1.31 -5.35 6.61
N ARG A 78 0.95 -4.24 7.27
CA ARG A 78 0.97 -4.11 8.73
C ARG A 78 -0.29 -4.64 9.41
N CYS A 79 -1.45 -4.39 8.81
CA CYS A 79 -2.76 -4.62 9.43
C CYS A 79 -3.39 -5.94 8.98
N ILE A 80 -3.01 -6.48 7.82
CA ILE A 80 -3.57 -7.74 7.30
C ILE A 80 -2.50 -8.83 7.23
N LEU A 81 -1.41 -8.61 6.49
CA LEU A 81 -0.41 -9.65 6.25
C LEU A 81 0.34 -10.03 7.53
N ALA A 82 0.86 -9.06 8.28
CA ALA A 82 1.59 -9.33 9.53
C ALA A 82 0.76 -10.19 10.53
N PRO A 83 -0.48 -9.82 10.91
CA PRO A 83 -1.26 -10.65 11.82
C PRO A 83 -1.68 -11.99 11.21
N THR A 84 -1.90 -12.07 9.89
CA THR A 84 -2.16 -13.35 9.21
C THR A 84 -0.96 -14.30 9.33
N LEU A 85 0.27 -13.79 9.17
CA LEU A 85 1.49 -14.57 9.36
C LEU A 85 1.67 -15.01 10.82
N ASP A 86 1.33 -14.15 11.77
CA ASP A 86 1.40 -14.48 13.19
C ASP A 86 0.37 -15.56 13.56
N ALA A 87 -0.84 -15.49 13.01
CA ALA A 87 -1.87 -16.51 13.16
C ALA A 87 -1.45 -17.86 12.54
N ALA A 88 -0.87 -17.85 11.33
CA ALA A 88 -0.36 -19.05 10.69
C ALA A 88 0.76 -19.70 11.51
N ALA A 89 1.68 -18.89 12.05
CA ALA A 89 2.76 -19.37 12.92
C ALA A 89 2.20 -19.98 14.22
N ALA A 90 1.19 -19.35 14.82
CA ALA A 90 0.48 -19.89 15.98
C ALA A 90 -0.24 -21.23 15.68
N ALA A 91 -0.68 -21.42 14.42
CA ALA A 91 -1.23 -22.68 13.93
C ALA A 91 -0.16 -23.72 13.51
N GLY A 92 1.12 -23.43 13.73
CA GLY A 92 2.24 -24.34 13.46
C GLY A 92 2.85 -24.22 12.06
N VAL A 93 2.48 -23.21 11.28
CA VAL A 93 3.00 -22.97 9.92
C VAL A 93 3.73 -21.62 9.87
N ASP A 94 5.07 -21.66 9.94
CA ASP A 94 5.88 -20.44 9.78
C ASP A 94 6.17 -20.14 8.29
N LEU A 95 5.45 -19.17 7.74
CA LEU A 95 5.60 -18.72 6.35
C LEU A 95 6.71 -17.68 6.14
N ARG A 96 7.22 -17.06 7.22
CA ARG A 96 8.19 -15.94 7.13
C ARG A 96 9.51 -16.34 6.45
N PRO A 97 10.11 -17.52 6.72
CA PRO A 97 11.31 -17.96 6.00
C PRO A 97 11.10 -18.10 4.50
N GLY A 98 9.93 -18.60 4.08
CA GLY A 98 9.57 -18.73 2.67
C GLY A 98 9.51 -17.38 1.97
N LEU A 99 8.81 -16.41 2.58
CA LEU A 99 8.72 -15.04 2.07
C LEU A 99 10.09 -14.35 1.96
N LYS A 100 10.99 -14.56 2.93
CA LYS A 100 12.37 -14.04 2.88
C LYS A 100 13.14 -14.60 1.68
N ARG A 101 13.02 -15.90 1.40
CA ARG A 101 13.64 -16.53 0.21
C ARG A 101 13.05 -15.98 -1.07
N ALA A 102 11.72 -15.91 -1.17
CA ALA A 102 11.04 -15.38 -2.34
C ALA A 102 11.47 -13.93 -2.66
N SER A 103 11.59 -13.09 -1.62
CA SER A 103 12.11 -11.72 -1.77
C SER A 103 13.56 -11.70 -2.27
N ALA A 104 14.44 -12.54 -1.70
CA ALA A 104 15.83 -12.64 -2.16
C ALA A 104 15.91 -13.14 -3.62
N ASP A 105 15.03 -14.06 -4.01
CA ASP A 105 14.97 -14.60 -5.37
C ASP A 105 14.49 -13.54 -6.37
N ALA A 106 13.47 -12.76 -5.99
CA ALA A 106 12.99 -11.62 -6.78
C ALA A 106 14.10 -10.59 -7.01
N HIS A 107 14.86 -10.20 -5.98
CA HIS A 107 15.97 -9.25 -6.14
C HIS A 107 17.07 -9.80 -7.07
N ARG A 108 17.39 -11.10 -7.00
CA ARG A 108 18.40 -11.70 -7.88
C ARG A 108 17.96 -11.77 -9.34
N ASN A 109 16.67 -12.04 -9.58
CA ASN A 109 16.15 -12.29 -10.94
C ASN A 109 15.62 -11.02 -11.63
N LEU A 110 15.15 -10.04 -10.87
CA LEU A 110 14.54 -8.81 -11.40
C LEU A 110 15.39 -7.55 -11.13
N GLY A 111 16.22 -7.56 -10.08
CA GLY A 111 17.07 -6.42 -9.70
C GLY A 111 18.35 -6.26 -10.54
N GLY A 112 18.54 -7.08 -11.58
CA GLY A 112 19.64 -7.00 -12.52
C GLY A 112 19.20 -6.36 -13.84
N LYS A 113 18.95 -5.06 -13.84
CA LYS A 113 18.99 -4.18 -15.02
C LYS A 113 19.62 -2.85 -14.64
#